data_AF-A0A9N9Q0R6-F1
#
_entry.id   AF-A0A9N9Q0R6-F1
#
_cell.length_a   1.000
_cell.length_b   1.000
_cell.length_c   1.000
_cell.angle_alpha   90.00
_cell.angle_beta   90.00
_cell.angle_gamma   90.00
#
_symmetry.space_group_name_H-M   'P 1'
#
loop_
_entity.id
_entity.type
_entity.pdbx_description
1 polymer ?
#
loop_
_entity_poly.entity_id
_entity_poly.type
_entity_poly.pdbx_seq_one_letter_code
_entity_poly.pdbx_strand_id
1 'polypeptide(L)'
;MASSGERITANPLPIEKSPKASSEGRKTSTGTQDSVQNAKDEMVGEVGMLEAQGAQHFKRLGWKRLTVVLIVEAIALGALSIPQAYATLGMVPGIILTIALGLIAIYTSYVVGQVKLKFPEVAHYADAGRLMMGKFGYELIGAMFTLELIFLVGSHCLTGAIAFGNLSGDAWCSVAFAFISAIVLYILSVPPSFAEVAILGYIDFVSVMLAIGITIISTAVISGKAPGGIQAVNWSAWPKENITFADAFNAVTNIVFAYSFAVCQFSFMDEMHTPKDFVKSIWSLGLIEIFIYTITGALIYAFVGVDVKSPALLSAGPVMAKVAFGVALPVIFISGSINGTVVARYIHGRYYKDSVVRFINTKKGWITWLALLAVITLIAWVIAEAIPFFSELLSIMSALFISGFTFYFPAMMWFMLIKKGKWNAKENLFLSIVNGIVFIIGMVVLVAGTYSAVAGVMMNYKKGTVRGPFTCAPLA
;
A
#
# COMPACT_ATOMS: atom_id res chain seq x y z
N MET A 1 7.25 61.31 26.94
CA MET A 1 8.23 62.36 27.35
C MET A 1 9.49 62.11 26.54
N ALA A 2 9.58 62.74 25.36
CA ALA A 2 10.47 63.88 25.05
C ALA A 2 11.94 63.41 24.95
N SER A 3 12.67 63.56 23.84
CA SER A 3 12.93 64.77 23.03
C SER A 3 13.67 64.34 21.74
N SER A 4 13.20 64.68 20.53
CA SER A 4 13.66 65.79 19.63
C SER A 4 14.97 65.49 18.86
N GLY A 5 15.16 65.76 17.56
CA GLY A 5 14.43 66.55 16.56
C GLY A 5 14.75 66.05 15.13
N GLU A 6 13.85 66.22 14.14
CA GLU A 6 13.82 67.32 13.15
C GLU A 6 14.96 67.26 12.11
N ARG A 7 14.78 67.46 10.80
CA ARG A 7 13.69 67.80 9.85
C ARG A 7 14.42 67.79 8.46
N ILE A 8 13.87 67.40 7.30
CA ILE A 8 13.29 68.28 6.26
C ILE A 8 13.23 67.48 4.93
N THR A 9 12.10 67.62 4.24
CA THR A 9 11.72 67.13 2.91
C THR A 9 12.12 68.09 1.78
N ALA A 10 12.40 67.60 0.57
CA ALA A 10 12.03 68.26 -0.70
C ALA A 10 12.16 67.32 -1.91
N ASN A 11 11.18 67.38 -2.81
CA ASN A 11 11.11 66.73 -4.13
C ASN A 11 10.87 67.85 -5.19
N PRO A 12 10.73 67.59 -6.51
CA PRO A 12 11.76 67.65 -7.57
C PRO A 12 11.45 68.69 -8.68
N LEU A 13 12.27 68.72 -9.77
CA LEU A 13 12.00 69.07 -11.21
C LEU A 13 13.22 69.81 -11.86
N PRO A 14 13.37 69.93 -13.22
CA PRO A 14 12.47 69.55 -14.33
C PRO A 14 13.11 68.77 -15.51
N ILE A 15 12.22 68.43 -16.46
CA ILE A 15 12.38 67.73 -17.75
C ILE A 15 12.98 68.64 -18.83
N GLU A 16 13.86 68.10 -19.69
CA GLU A 16 14.24 68.73 -20.97
C GLU A 16 14.16 67.73 -22.14
N LYS A 17 13.68 68.20 -23.31
CA LYS A 17 13.35 67.42 -24.52
C LYS A 17 14.41 67.60 -25.62
N SER A 18 14.87 66.47 -26.18
CA SER A 18 15.19 66.13 -27.59
C SER A 18 16.22 66.96 -28.40
N PRO A 19 16.99 66.33 -29.31
CA PRO A 19 16.48 66.20 -30.69
C PRO A 19 16.76 64.85 -31.38
N LYS A 20 15.89 64.53 -32.36
CA LYS A 20 16.05 63.47 -33.37
C LYS A 20 17.18 63.81 -34.35
N ALA A 21 18.01 62.82 -34.70
CA ALA A 21 18.75 62.77 -35.97
C ALA A 21 18.71 61.35 -36.53
N SER A 22 18.30 61.23 -37.80
CA SER A 22 18.24 59.98 -38.56
C SER A 22 19.61 59.62 -39.15
N SER A 23 19.98 58.34 -39.10
CA SER A 23 20.71 57.72 -40.21
C SER A 23 20.33 56.23 -40.29
N GLU A 24 20.05 55.81 -41.52
CA GLU A 24 19.58 54.49 -41.90
C GLU A 24 20.67 53.42 -41.76
N GLY A 25 20.24 52.17 -41.59
CA GLY A 25 20.93 51.03 -42.22
C GLY A 25 21.58 49.98 -41.31
N ARG A 26 20.78 49.23 -40.54
CA ARG A 26 20.96 47.75 -40.42
C ARG A 26 19.73 47.08 -39.78
N LYS A 27 18.73 46.75 -40.60
CA LYS A 27 17.71 45.76 -40.23
C LYS A 27 18.30 44.37 -40.44
N THR A 28 18.56 43.62 -39.36
CA THR A 28 18.48 42.14 -39.35
C THR A 28 18.68 41.57 -37.93
N SER A 29 17.66 40.85 -37.46
CA SER A 29 17.70 39.70 -36.52
C SER A 29 17.57 39.84 -34.99
N THR A 30 17.18 40.98 -34.41
CA THR A 30 17.02 41.06 -32.93
C THR A 30 15.62 40.68 -32.41
N GLY A 31 14.55 40.85 -33.18
CA GLY A 31 13.17 40.64 -32.69
C GLY A 31 12.74 39.18 -32.49
N THR A 32 13.40 38.21 -33.13
CA THR A 32 13.02 36.79 -33.06
C THR A 32 13.69 36.06 -31.90
N GLN A 33 14.86 36.52 -31.44
CA GLN A 33 15.53 35.91 -30.28
C GLN A 33 14.90 36.36 -28.97
N ASP A 34 14.53 37.64 -28.84
CA ASP A 34 13.88 38.18 -27.63
C ASP A 34 12.47 37.60 -27.43
N SER A 35 11.72 37.33 -28.51
CA SER A 35 10.39 36.71 -28.43
C SER A 35 10.46 35.22 -28.09
N VAL A 36 11.48 34.49 -28.56
CA VAL A 36 11.69 33.08 -28.22
C VAL A 36 12.24 32.92 -26.79
N GLN A 37 13.07 33.86 -26.33
CA GLN A 37 13.59 33.87 -24.97
C GLN A 37 12.48 34.22 -23.96
N ASN A 38 11.68 35.25 -24.23
CA ASN A 38 10.51 35.59 -23.40
C ASN A 38 9.46 34.47 -23.37
N ALA A 39 9.19 33.80 -24.50
CA ALA A 39 8.28 32.65 -24.52
C ALA A 39 8.85 31.45 -23.75
N LYS A 40 10.17 31.25 -23.74
CA LYS A 40 10.82 30.21 -22.90
C LYS A 40 10.79 30.57 -21.42
N ASP A 41 11.03 31.83 -21.06
CA ASP A 41 11.02 32.28 -19.67
C ASP A 41 9.59 32.32 -19.10
N GLU A 42 8.58 32.68 -19.91
CA GLU A 42 7.16 32.53 -19.55
C GLU A 42 6.76 31.07 -19.42
N MET A 43 7.18 30.17 -20.33
CA MET A 43 6.86 28.74 -20.22
C MET A 43 7.60 28.08 -19.05
N VAL A 44 8.81 28.53 -18.69
CA VAL A 44 9.54 28.10 -17.48
C VAL A 44 8.87 28.64 -16.21
N GLY A 45 8.35 29.87 -16.23
CA GLY A 45 7.58 30.46 -15.14
C GLY A 45 6.21 29.81 -14.94
N GLU A 46 5.52 29.45 -16.03
CA GLU A 46 4.23 28.74 -16.03
C GLU A 46 4.40 27.28 -15.59
N VAL A 47 5.45 26.60 -16.04
CA VAL A 47 5.83 25.26 -15.52
C VAL A 47 6.21 25.35 -14.05
N GLY A 48 6.96 26.36 -13.61
CA GLY A 48 7.29 26.59 -12.20
C GLY A 48 6.06 26.90 -11.33
N MET A 49 5.07 27.63 -11.86
CA MET A 49 3.79 27.87 -11.19
C MET A 49 2.89 26.64 -11.15
N LEU A 50 2.86 25.82 -12.21
CA LEU A 50 2.13 24.55 -12.24
C LEU A 50 2.81 23.49 -11.34
N GLU A 51 4.14 23.49 -11.26
CA GLU A 51 4.90 22.70 -10.29
C GLU A 51 4.66 23.18 -8.85
N ALA A 52 4.57 24.49 -8.62
CA ALA A 52 4.23 25.06 -7.32
C ALA A 52 2.77 24.78 -6.94
N GLN A 53 1.82 24.90 -7.87
CA GLN A 53 0.41 24.56 -7.65
C GLN A 53 0.22 23.05 -7.45
N GLY A 54 0.92 22.22 -8.22
CA GLY A 54 0.97 20.76 -8.02
C GLY A 54 1.55 20.41 -6.66
N ALA A 55 2.71 20.96 -6.30
CA ALA A 55 3.36 20.75 -5.01
C ALA A 55 2.54 21.27 -3.82
N GLN A 56 1.77 22.35 -3.98
CA GLN A 56 0.85 22.85 -2.96
C GLN A 56 -0.46 22.05 -2.88
N HIS A 57 -0.92 21.46 -3.99
CA HIS A 57 -2.07 20.57 -3.99
C HIS A 57 -1.80 19.28 -3.19
N PHE A 58 -0.55 18.79 -3.18
CA PHE A 58 -0.15 17.57 -2.46
C PHE A 58 0.15 17.76 -0.96
N LYS A 59 0.26 18.98 -0.40
CA LYS A 59 0.62 19.20 1.03
C LYS A 59 -0.55 19.49 1.96
N ARG A 60 -1.72 18.88 1.72
CA ARG A 60 -2.96 19.18 2.48
C ARG A 60 -3.36 18.08 3.46
N LEU A 61 -2.60 16.99 3.59
CA LEU A 61 -3.00 15.86 4.43
C LEU A 61 -2.60 16.08 5.90
N GLY A 62 -3.60 16.16 6.77
CA GLY A 62 -3.39 16.11 8.22
C GLY A 62 -3.28 14.66 8.70
N TRP A 63 -2.63 14.45 9.85
CA TRP A 63 -2.37 13.12 10.42
C TRP A 63 -3.63 12.24 10.56
N LYS A 64 -4.80 12.83 10.85
CA LYS A 64 -6.07 12.10 10.95
C LYS A 64 -6.53 11.52 9.61
N ARG A 65 -6.44 12.31 8.53
CA ARG A 65 -6.81 11.85 7.17
C ARG A 65 -5.80 10.81 6.69
N LEU A 66 -4.52 11.00 6.99
CA LEU A 66 -3.49 10.01 6.73
C LEU A 66 -3.79 8.69 7.44
N THR A 67 -4.17 8.72 8.72
CA THR A 67 -4.54 7.50 9.45
C THR A 67 -5.68 6.76 8.75
N VAL A 68 -6.72 7.47 8.28
CA VAL A 68 -7.83 6.84 7.53
C VAL A 68 -7.34 6.21 6.23
N VAL A 69 -6.49 6.91 5.46
CA VAL A 69 -5.94 6.37 4.21
C VAL A 69 -5.09 5.11 4.47
N LEU A 70 -4.23 5.15 5.49
CA LEU A 70 -3.41 3.99 5.87
C LEU A 70 -4.27 2.81 6.34
N ILE A 71 -5.32 3.07 7.11
CA ILE A 71 -6.26 2.04 7.58
C ILE A 71 -6.92 1.35 6.38
N VAL A 72 -7.34 2.13 5.40
CA VAL A 72 -8.00 1.63 4.19
C VAL A 72 -7.08 0.75 3.34
N GLU A 73 -5.84 1.19 3.17
CA GLU A 73 -4.84 0.41 2.45
C GLU A 73 -4.52 -0.90 3.18
N ALA A 74 -4.34 -0.85 4.50
CA ALA A 74 -3.76 -1.96 5.25
C ALA A 74 -4.80 -3.03 5.67
N ILE A 75 -6.01 -2.64 6.07
CA ILE A 75 -7.01 -3.58 6.63
C ILE A 75 -7.64 -4.49 5.56
N ALA A 76 -7.74 -4.02 4.33
CA ALA A 76 -8.59 -4.59 3.28
C ALA A 76 -8.50 -6.12 3.16
N LEU A 77 -7.35 -6.65 2.74
CA LEU A 77 -7.18 -8.08 2.50
C LEU A 77 -6.57 -8.81 3.71
N GLY A 78 -5.79 -8.10 4.54
CA GLY A 78 -5.13 -8.66 5.72
C GLY A 78 -6.11 -9.33 6.69
N ALA A 79 -7.16 -8.61 7.06
CA ALA A 79 -8.19 -9.10 7.98
C ALA A 79 -8.88 -10.39 7.52
N LEU A 80 -8.96 -10.62 6.20
CA LEU A 80 -9.68 -11.74 5.62
C LEU A 80 -8.88 -13.05 5.63
N SER A 81 -7.56 -12.96 5.82
CA SER A 81 -6.66 -14.13 5.86
C SER A 81 -6.38 -14.62 7.28
N ILE A 82 -6.46 -13.73 8.28
CA ILE A 82 -6.08 -14.01 9.67
C ILE A 82 -6.90 -15.15 10.32
N PRO A 83 -8.22 -15.26 10.12
CA PRO A 83 -8.99 -16.38 10.66
C PRO A 83 -8.45 -17.75 10.21
N GLN A 84 -8.03 -17.87 8.95
CA GLN A 84 -7.44 -19.10 8.43
C GLN A 84 -6.06 -19.38 9.04
N ALA A 85 -5.27 -18.33 9.28
CA ALA A 85 -4.00 -18.45 9.98
C ALA A 85 -4.22 -18.98 11.41
N TYR A 86 -5.27 -18.55 12.10
CA TYR A 86 -5.62 -19.02 13.45
C TYR A 86 -6.13 -20.46 13.43
N ALA A 87 -6.90 -20.85 12.41
CA ALA A 87 -7.29 -22.25 12.21
C ALA A 87 -6.09 -23.20 12.01
N THR A 88 -4.98 -22.68 11.49
CA THR A 88 -3.74 -23.45 11.31
C THR A 88 -2.87 -23.45 12.56
N LEU A 89 -2.59 -22.27 13.12
CA LEU A 89 -1.66 -22.08 14.24
C LEU A 89 -2.28 -22.32 15.63
N GLY A 90 -3.61 -22.34 15.73
CA GLY A 90 -4.32 -22.30 16.99
C GLY A 90 -4.52 -20.88 17.52
N MET A 91 -5.46 -20.74 18.46
CA MET A 91 -5.87 -19.44 19.01
C MET A 91 -4.70 -18.72 19.71
N VAL A 92 -3.95 -19.42 20.56
CA VAL A 92 -2.92 -18.80 21.41
C VAL A 92 -1.74 -18.31 20.58
N PRO A 93 -1.10 -19.15 19.73
CA PRO A 93 -0.02 -18.68 18.87
C PRO A 93 -0.47 -17.62 17.87
N GLY A 94 -1.70 -17.75 17.33
CA GLY A 94 -2.29 -16.76 16.42
C GLY A 94 -2.36 -15.38 17.05
N ILE A 95 -2.95 -15.25 18.25
CA ILE A 95 -3.06 -13.97 18.97
C ILE A 95 -1.69 -13.40 19.31
N ILE A 96 -0.78 -14.21 19.84
CA ILE A 96 0.56 -13.76 20.21
C ILE A 96 1.31 -13.22 18.99
N LEU A 97 1.26 -13.93 17.86
CA LEU A 97 1.92 -13.50 16.63
C LEU A 97 1.31 -12.23 16.05
N THR A 98 -0.02 -12.12 16.00
CA THR A 98 -0.70 -10.91 15.55
C THR A 98 -0.27 -9.69 16.36
N ILE A 99 -0.33 -9.76 17.70
CA ILE A 99 0.06 -8.64 18.56
C ILE A 99 1.56 -8.34 18.43
N ALA A 100 2.42 -9.37 18.50
CA ALA A 100 3.87 -9.18 18.47
C ALA A 100 4.36 -8.59 17.14
N LEU A 101 3.88 -9.13 16.00
CA LEU A 101 4.24 -8.62 14.69
C LEU A 101 3.67 -7.22 14.44
N GLY A 102 2.46 -6.92 14.94
CA GLY A 102 1.91 -5.58 14.88
C GLY A 102 2.73 -4.55 15.66
N LEU A 103 3.19 -4.88 16.86
CA LEU A 103 4.08 -4.00 17.63
C LEU A 103 5.43 -3.79 16.94
N ILE A 104 5.98 -4.85 16.31
CA ILE A 104 7.19 -4.74 15.50
C ILE A 104 6.95 -3.83 14.29
N ALA A 105 5.83 -3.99 13.58
CA ALA A 105 5.48 -3.17 12.43
C ALA A 105 5.30 -1.68 12.78
N ILE A 106 4.72 -1.37 13.95
CA ILE A 106 4.66 0.00 14.49
C ILE A 106 6.07 0.55 14.68
N TYR A 107 6.97 -0.24 15.28
CA TYR A 107 8.35 0.17 15.53
C TYR A 107 9.14 0.40 14.23
N THR A 108 9.06 -0.52 13.27
CA THR A 108 9.80 -0.40 12.02
C THR A 108 9.28 0.75 11.16
N SER A 109 7.97 0.96 11.15
CA SER A 109 7.35 2.14 10.53
C SER A 109 7.80 3.45 11.18
N TYR A 110 8.00 3.44 12.50
CA TYR A 110 8.61 4.59 13.18
C TYR A 110 10.04 4.86 12.66
N VAL A 111 10.86 3.84 12.46
CA VAL A 111 12.21 3.98 11.87
C VAL A 111 12.13 4.54 10.43
N VAL A 112 11.23 4.01 9.60
CA VAL A 112 11.01 4.50 8.22
C VAL A 112 10.69 6.00 8.23
N GLY A 113 9.82 6.45 9.12
CA GLY A 113 9.49 7.87 9.20
C GLY A 113 10.62 8.73 9.79
N GLN A 114 11.48 8.20 10.64
CA GLN A 114 12.72 8.89 11.04
C GLN A 114 13.63 9.13 9.84
N VAL A 115 13.73 8.19 8.91
CA VAL A 115 14.50 8.36 7.67
C VAL A 115 13.90 9.50 6.84
N LYS A 116 12.58 9.53 6.66
CA LYS A 116 11.91 10.61 5.94
C LYS A 116 12.11 11.98 6.57
N LEU A 117 12.09 12.06 7.91
CA LEU A 117 12.36 13.31 8.61
C LEU A 117 13.81 13.77 8.49
N LYS A 118 14.75 12.83 8.41
CA LYS A 118 16.19 13.12 8.25
C LYS A 118 16.57 13.43 6.80
N PHE A 119 15.90 12.80 5.84
CA PHE A 119 16.11 12.93 4.40
C PHE A 119 14.78 13.26 3.71
N PRO A 120 14.32 14.53 3.77
CA PRO A 120 13.03 14.94 3.21
C PRO A 120 12.88 14.68 1.70
N GLU A 121 13.98 14.53 0.97
CA GLU A 121 14.02 14.23 -0.46
C GLU A 121 13.60 12.79 -0.83
N VAL A 122 13.52 11.88 0.15
CA VAL A 122 13.15 10.47 -0.08
C VAL A 122 11.66 10.34 -0.33
N ALA A 123 11.23 10.26 -1.59
CA ALA A 123 9.81 10.19 -1.94
C ALA A 123 9.26 8.77 -1.91
N HIS A 124 10.10 7.79 -2.26
CA HIS A 124 9.71 6.38 -2.31
C HIS A 124 10.79 5.49 -1.68
N TYR A 125 10.46 4.23 -1.40
CA TYR A 125 11.44 3.26 -0.88
C TYR A 125 12.67 3.09 -1.77
N ALA A 126 12.52 3.25 -3.08
CA ALA A 126 13.65 3.25 -4.00
C ALA A 126 14.71 4.29 -3.61
N ASP A 127 14.30 5.50 -3.21
CA ASP A 127 15.22 6.56 -2.79
C ASP A 127 15.93 6.20 -1.48
N ALA A 128 15.22 5.57 -0.54
CA ALA A 128 15.84 5.03 0.68
C ALA A 128 16.86 3.92 0.34
N GLY A 129 16.54 3.07 -0.64
CA GLY A 129 17.48 2.09 -1.21
C GLY A 129 18.71 2.74 -1.80
N ARG A 130 18.55 3.89 -2.47
CA ARG A 130 19.66 4.68 -2.99
C ARG A 130 20.57 5.21 -1.90
N LEU A 131 19.99 5.68 -0.80
CA LEU A 131 20.78 6.14 0.36
C LEU A 131 21.56 5.01 1.03
N MET A 132 21.00 3.79 1.07
CA MET A 132 21.66 2.64 1.68
C MET A 132 22.73 2.00 0.78
N MET A 133 22.44 1.77 -0.51
CA MET A 133 23.29 0.96 -1.39
C MET A 133 23.56 1.61 -2.76
N GLY A 134 23.36 2.93 -2.90
CA GLY A 134 23.60 3.65 -4.15
C GLY A 134 22.70 3.19 -5.30
N LYS A 135 23.21 3.20 -6.52
CA LYS A 135 22.43 2.85 -7.73
C LYS A 135 21.82 1.44 -7.64
N PHE A 136 22.56 0.47 -7.11
CA PHE A 136 22.07 -0.90 -6.96
C PHE A 136 20.83 -0.96 -6.07
N GLY A 137 20.87 -0.32 -4.89
CA GLY A 137 19.71 -0.27 -3.98
C GLY A 137 18.50 0.44 -4.58
N TYR A 138 18.73 1.49 -5.37
CA TYR A 138 17.68 2.21 -6.09
C TYR A 138 16.91 1.30 -7.07
N GLU A 139 17.63 0.48 -7.84
CA GLU A 139 17.00 -0.44 -8.80
C GLU A 139 16.37 -1.64 -8.11
N LEU A 140 17.06 -2.27 -7.16
CA LEU A 140 16.56 -3.46 -6.48
C LEU A 140 15.28 -3.15 -5.69
N ILE A 141 15.32 -2.14 -4.82
CA ILE A 141 14.17 -1.79 -3.98
C ILE A 141 13.05 -1.19 -4.83
N GLY A 142 13.38 -0.45 -5.90
CA GLY A 142 12.39 0.04 -6.86
C GLY A 142 11.65 -1.09 -7.60
N ALA A 143 12.38 -2.14 -8.00
CA ALA A 143 11.79 -3.32 -8.60
C ALA A 143 10.91 -4.09 -7.60
N MET A 144 11.39 -4.29 -6.37
CA MET A 144 10.60 -4.93 -5.31
C MET A 144 9.32 -4.16 -5.00
N PHE A 145 9.39 -2.82 -4.92
CA PHE A 145 8.24 -1.96 -4.65
C PHE A 145 7.21 -2.05 -5.78
N THR A 146 7.68 -2.04 -7.03
CA THR A 146 6.83 -2.21 -8.21
C THR A 146 6.14 -3.56 -8.23
N LEU A 147 6.90 -4.64 -7.97
CA LEU A 147 6.36 -5.99 -7.94
C LEU A 147 5.34 -6.16 -6.82
N GLU A 148 5.64 -5.70 -5.61
CA GLU A 148 4.71 -5.77 -4.48
C GLU A 148 3.35 -5.14 -4.79
N LEU A 149 3.35 -3.91 -5.33
CA LEU A 149 2.11 -3.23 -5.69
C LEU A 149 1.36 -3.93 -6.83
N ILE A 150 2.06 -4.50 -7.82
CA ILE A 150 1.42 -5.30 -8.89
C ILE A 150 0.78 -6.56 -8.30
N PHE A 151 1.46 -7.24 -7.38
CA PHE A 151 0.91 -8.39 -6.69
C PHE A 151 -0.31 -8.02 -5.82
N LEU A 152 -0.30 -6.85 -5.16
CA LEU A 152 -1.46 -6.33 -4.43
C LEU A 152 -2.65 -6.08 -5.37
N VAL A 153 -2.43 -5.48 -6.53
CA VAL A 153 -3.49 -5.36 -7.55
C VAL A 153 -3.99 -6.76 -7.96
N GLY A 154 -3.09 -7.74 -8.07
CA GLY A 154 -3.42 -9.13 -8.34
C GLY A 154 -4.27 -9.79 -7.25
N SER A 155 -3.96 -9.56 -5.97
CA SER A 155 -4.74 -10.11 -4.85
C SER A 155 -6.13 -9.50 -4.77
N HIS A 156 -6.27 -8.20 -5.08
CA HIS A 156 -7.57 -7.55 -5.23
C HIS A 156 -8.35 -8.08 -6.43
N CYS A 157 -7.68 -8.33 -7.56
CA CYS A 157 -8.29 -8.95 -8.74
C CYS A 157 -8.82 -10.36 -8.43
N LEU A 158 -8.03 -11.18 -7.71
CA LEU A 158 -8.45 -12.50 -7.27
C LEU A 158 -9.65 -12.42 -6.31
N THR A 159 -9.60 -11.49 -5.35
CA THR A 159 -10.68 -11.31 -4.37
C THR A 159 -11.98 -10.85 -5.05
N GLY A 160 -11.89 -9.97 -6.05
CA GLY A 160 -13.05 -9.56 -6.84
C GLY A 160 -13.62 -10.69 -7.69
N ALA A 161 -12.77 -11.57 -8.24
CA ALA A 161 -13.21 -12.78 -8.93
C ALA A 161 -13.99 -13.73 -7.98
N ILE A 162 -13.46 -13.95 -6.77
CA ILE A 162 -14.14 -14.72 -5.71
C ILE A 162 -15.48 -14.07 -5.35
N ALA A 163 -15.52 -12.74 -5.21
CA ALA A 163 -16.74 -12.00 -4.90
C ALA A 163 -17.81 -12.20 -5.99
N PHE A 164 -17.46 -12.04 -7.26
CA PHE A 164 -18.40 -12.22 -8.37
C PHE A 164 -18.88 -13.67 -8.52
N GLY A 165 -17.99 -14.65 -8.36
CA GLY A 165 -18.36 -16.08 -8.31
C GLY A 165 -19.39 -16.33 -7.21
N ASN A 166 -19.09 -15.91 -5.99
CA ASN A 166 -20.00 -16.10 -4.85
C ASN A 166 -21.34 -15.37 -5.01
N LEU A 167 -21.34 -14.12 -5.49
CA LEU A 167 -22.56 -13.33 -5.74
C LEU A 167 -23.46 -14.01 -6.78
N SER A 168 -22.88 -14.46 -7.89
CA SER A 168 -23.61 -15.09 -9.00
C SER A 168 -23.95 -16.56 -8.78
N GLY A 169 -23.33 -17.23 -7.80
CA GLY A 169 -23.42 -18.68 -7.64
C GLY A 169 -22.65 -19.43 -8.73
N ASP A 170 -21.45 -18.95 -9.06
CA ASP A 170 -20.53 -19.50 -10.06
C ASP A 170 -21.17 -19.68 -11.44
N ALA A 171 -21.99 -18.70 -11.84
CA ALA A 171 -22.76 -18.79 -13.08
C ALA A 171 -21.87 -18.83 -14.33
N TRP A 172 -20.71 -18.17 -14.30
CA TRP A 172 -19.77 -18.05 -15.42
C TRP A 172 -18.39 -18.62 -15.05
N CYS A 173 -17.54 -18.78 -16.06
CA CYS A 173 -16.15 -19.20 -15.87
C CYS A 173 -15.41 -18.25 -14.92
N SER A 174 -14.71 -18.80 -13.93
CA SER A 174 -13.91 -18.03 -12.96
C SER A 174 -12.86 -17.12 -13.60
N VAL A 175 -12.25 -17.55 -14.71
CA VAL A 175 -11.33 -16.72 -15.52
C VAL A 175 -12.02 -15.45 -16.04
N ALA A 176 -13.29 -15.56 -16.45
CA ALA A 176 -14.07 -14.43 -16.91
C ALA A 176 -14.39 -13.47 -15.76
N PHE A 177 -14.71 -13.99 -14.56
CA PHE A 177 -14.88 -13.16 -13.37
C PHE A 177 -13.60 -12.42 -12.97
N ALA A 178 -12.44 -13.08 -13.05
CA ALA A 178 -11.15 -12.42 -12.81
C ALA A 178 -10.86 -11.34 -13.85
N PHE A 179 -11.17 -11.59 -15.13
CA PHE A 179 -10.98 -10.59 -16.17
C PHE A 179 -11.91 -9.38 -15.99
N ILE A 180 -13.18 -9.61 -15.61
CA ILE A 180 -14.12 -8.53 -15.27
C ILE A 180 -13.60 -7.73 -14.05
N SER A 181 -13.10 -8.43 -13.03
CA SER A 181 -12.50 -7.79 -11.86
C SER A 181 -11.30 -6.90 -12.25
N ALA A 182 -10.43 -7.38 -13.13
CA ALA A 182 -9.32 -6.62 -13.69
C ALA A 182 -9.80 -5.35 -14.42
N ILE A 183 -10.84 -5.45 -15.25
CA ILE A 183 -11.42 -4.29 -15.95
C ILE A 183 -11.94 -3.24 -14.96
N VAL A 184 -12.65 -3.67 -13.90
CA VAL A 184 -13.16 -2.74 -12.88
C VAL A 184 -12.01 -2.04 -12.15
N LEU A 185 -10.97 -2.78 -11.75
CA LEU A 185 -9.77 -2.21 -11.15
C LEU A 185 -9.10 -1.20 -12.08
N TYR A 186 -8.92 -1.55 -13.35
CA TYR A 186 -8.33 -0.66 -14.35
C TYR A 186 -9.09 0.67 -14.45
N ILE A 187 -10.42 0.62 -14.59
CA ILE A 187 -11.27 1.82 -14.72
C ILE A 187 -11.14 2.70 -13.47
N LEU A 188 -11.16 2.11 -12.28
CA LEU A 188 -11.07 2.85 -11.03
C LEU A 188 -9.65 3.38 -10.73
N SER A 189 -8.60 2.82 -11.34
CA SER A 189 -7.23 3.33 -11.24
C SER A 189 -6.94 4.51 -12.18
N VAL A 190 -7.82 4.81 -13.13
CA VAL A 190 -7.63 5.89 -14.11
C VAL A 190 -7.43 7.28 -13.48
N PRO A 191 -8.20 7.71 -12.46
CA PRO A 191 -8.03 9.02 -11.86
C PRO A 191 -6.60 9.18 -11.30
N PRO A 192 -5.82 10.15 -11.81
CA PRO A 192 -4.42 10.24 -11.41
C PRO A 192 -4.23 10.79 -10.01
N SER A 193 -5.24 11.32 -9.30
CA SER A 193 -5.12 12.15 -8.08
C SER A 193 -5.60 11.47 -6.79
N PHE A 194 -4.76 11.42 -5.73
CA PHE A 194 -5.15 10.89 -4.41
C PHE A 194 -6.10 11.79 -3.61
N ALA A 195 -6.19 13.09 -3.92
CA ALA A 195 -7.08 14.00 -3.19
C ALA A 195 -8.58 13.63 -3.38
N GLU A 196 -8.91 13.05 -4.54
CA GLU A 196 -10.24 12.52 -4.86
C GLU A 196 -10.46 11.14 -4.18
N VAL A 197 -9.38 10.37 -4.03
CA VAL A 197 -9.36 9.04 -3.39
C VAL A 197 -9.53 9.12 -1.87
N ALA A 198 -9.07 10.18 -1.20
CA ALA A 198 -9.20 10.30 0.25
C ALA A 198 -10.67 10.28 0.73
N ILE A 199 -11.61 10.73 -0.11
CA ILE A 199 -13.06 10.63 0.16
C ILE A 199 -13.53 9.18 0.00
N LEU A 200 -13.04 8.49 -1.03
CA LEU A 200 -13.30 7.07 -1.27
C LEU A 200 -12.79 6.18 -0.12
N GLY A 201 -11.70 6.58 0.53
CA GLY A 201 -11.17 5.89 1.71
C GLY A 201 -12.18 5.78 2.86
N TYR A 202 -13.01 6.78 3.11
CA TYR A 202 -14.04 6.66 4.15
C TYR A 202 -15.10 5.60 3.81
N ILE A 203 -15.48 5.52 2.53
CA ILE A 203 -16.45 4.52 2.04
C ILE A 203 -15.83 3.12 2.16
N ASP A 204 -14.57 2.98 1.75
CA ASP A 204 -13.79 1.76 1.84
C ASP A 204 -13.68 1.27 3.30
N PHE A 205 -13.31 2.15 4.24
CA PHE A 205 -13.23 1.80 5.65
C PHE A 205 -14.57 1.31 6.23
N VAL A 206 -15.67 1.99 5.90
CA VAL A 206 -17.00 1.55 6.34
C VAL A 206 -17.37 0.21 5.69
N SER A 207 -17.07 0.04 4.41
CA SER A 207 -17.29 -1.20 3.65
C SER A 207 -16.59 -2.40 4.30
N VAL A 208 -15.30 -2.28 4.63
CA VAL A 208 -14.55 -3.39 5.27
C VAL A 208 -15.04 -3.69 6.69
N MET A 209 -15.34 -2.67 7.49
CA MET A 209 -15.85 -2.87 8.86
C MET A 209 -17.23 -3.56 8.86
N LEU A 210 -18.12 -3.16 7.94
CA LEU A 210 -19.41 -3.82 7.80
C LEU A 210 -19.26 -5.26 7.29
N ALA A 211 -18.40 -5.51 6.30
CA ALA A 211 -18.18 -6.87 5.79
C ALA A 211 -17.63 -7.82 6.85
N ILE A 212 -16.66 -7.35 7.66
CA ILE A 212 -16.11 -8.11 8.80
C ILE A 212 -17.21 -8.33 9.85
N GLY A 213 -17.93 -7.29 10.24
CA GLY A 213 -19.00 -7.39 11.23
C GLY A 213 -20.11 -8.36 10.83
N ILE A 214 -20.55 -8.30 9.57
CA ILE A 214 -21.52 -9.24 8.99
C ILE A 214 -20.99 -10.68 9.08
N THR A 215 -19.72 -10.90 8.74
CA THR A 215 -19.10 -12.23 8.77
C THR A 215 -19.03 -12.78 10.19
N ILE A 216 -18.62 -11.96 11.18
CA ILE A 216 -18.57 -12.36 12.59
C ILE A 216 -19.97 -12.68 13.12
N ILE A 217 -20.96 -11.82 12.87
CA ILE A 217 -22.33 -12.04 13.36
C ILE A 217 -22.94 -13.28 12.71
N SER A 218 -22.75 -13.46 11.40
CA SER A 218 -23.29 -14.63 10.68
C SER A 218 -22.71 -15.93 11.21
N THR A 219 -21.37 -16.01 11.35
CA THR A 219 -20.68 -17.19 11.88
C THR A 219 -21.10 -17.49 13.32
N ALA A 220 -21.28 -16.47 14.17
CA ALA A 220 -21.80 -16.62 15.52
C ALA A 220 -23.23 -17.20 15.56
N VAL A 221 -24.11 -16.73 14.67
CA VAL A 221 -25.50 -17.23 14.59
C VAL A 221 -25.55 -18.66 14.07
N ILE A 222 -24.74 -18.99 13.07
CA ILE A 222 -24.65 -20.36 12.50
C ILE A 222 -24.19 -21.34 13.58
N SER A 223 -23.09 -21.03 14.28
CA SER A 223 -22.57 -21.87 15.36
C SER A 223 -23.50 -21.96 16.56
N GLY A 224 -24.16 -20.86 16.93
CA GLY A 224 -25.16 -20.86 18.01
C GLY A 224 -26.39 -21.73 17.75
N LYS A 225 -26.77 -21.93 16.48
CA LYS A 225 -27.90 -22.78 16.07
C LYS A 225 -27.51 -24.23 15.74
N ALA A 226 -26.22 -24.51 15.60
CA ALA A 226 -25.74 -25.85 15.33
C ALA A 226 -26.00 -26.79 16.53
N PRO A 227 -26.15 -28.12 16.31
CA PRO A 227 -26.26 -29.08 17.41
C PRO A 227 -25.06 -28.97 18.35
N GLY A 228 -25.31 -28.76 19.65
CA GLY A 228 -24.28 -28.51 20.67
C GLY A 228 -23.83 -27.05 20.80
N GLY A 229 -24.37 -26.15 19.96
CA GLY A 229 -24.11 -24.71 19.99
C GLY A 229 -22.63 -24.35 19.78
N ILE A 230 -22.25 -23.17 20.25
CA ILE A 230 -20.87 -22.65 20.12
C ILE A 230 -19.84 -23.58 20.81
N GLN A 231 -20.24 -24.31 21.85
CA GLN A 231 -19.33 -25.23 22.56
C GLN A 231 -18.94 -26.46 21.74
N ALA A 232 -19.71 -26.81 20.71
CA ALA A 232 -19.41 -27.92 19.82
C ALA A 232 -18.50 -27.54 18.65
N VAL A 233 -18.14 -26.25 18.50
CA VAL A 233 -17.22 -25.80 17.45
C VAL A 233 -15.82 -26.33 17.74
N ASN A 234 -15.21 -26.98 16.75
CA ASN A 234 -13.92 -27.65 16.85
C ASN A 234 -12.72 -26.69 16.72
N TRP A 235 -12.73 -25.56 17.44
CA TRP A 235 -11.55 -24.69 17.54
C TRP A 235 -10.58 -25.23 18.58
N SER A 236 -9.29 -24.95 18.41
CA SER A 236 -8.22 -25.35 19.32
C SER A 236 -7.37 -24.16 19.77
N ALA A 237 -6.95 -24.17 21.03
CA ALA A 237 -5.97 -23.23 21.56
C ALA A 237 -4.58 -23.41 20.91
N TRP A 238 -4.28 -24.63 20.47
CA TRP A 238 -2.99 -25.07 19.95
C TRP A 238 -3.05 -25.38 18.45
N PRO A 239 -1.90 -25.49 17.77
CA PRO A 239 -1.85 -25.78 16.33
C PRO A 239 -2.64 -27.03 15.93
N LYS A 240 -3.12 -27.07 14.68
CA LYS A 240 -3.80 -28.24 14.13
C LYS A 240 -2.90 -29.48 14.18
N GLU A 241 -3.51 -30.66 14.31
CA GLU A 241 -2.77 -31.92 14.26
C GLU A 241 -2.08 -32.12 12.89
N ASN A 242 -0.90 -32.74 12.90
CA ASN A 242 -0.10 -33.02 11.69
C ASN A 242 0.24 -31.75 10.87
N ILE A 243 0.36 -30.59 11.52
CA ILE A 243 0.80 -29.35 10.88
C ILE A 243 2.19 -29.52 10.27
N THR A 244 2.32 -29.23 8.98
CA THR A 244 3.64 -29.21 8.33
C THR A 244 4.33 -27.86 8.57
N PHE A 245 5.65 -27.81 8.37
CA PHE A 245 6.39 -26.55 8.42
C PHE A 245 5.83 -25.52 7.41
N ALA A 246 5.45 -25.97 6.21
CA ALA A 246 4.85 -25.10 5.20
C ALA A 246 3.50 -24.56 5.68
N ASP A 247 2.59 -25.41 6.19
CA ASP A 247 1.32 -24.93 6.74
C ASP A 247 1.51 -23.84 7.81
N ALA A 248 2.38 -24.11 8.78
CA ALA A 248 2.64 -23.19 9.89
C ALA A 248 3.19 -21.86 9.40
N PHE A 249 4.20 -21.91 8.54
CA PHE A 249 4.88 -20.69 8.11
C PHE A 249 4.05 -19.91 7.07
N ASN A 250 3.21 -20.58 6.28
CA ASN A 250 2.23 -19.92 5.42
C ASN A 250 1.25 -19.09 6.26
N ALA A 251 0.73 -19.66 7.35
CA ALA A 251 -0.12 -18.94 8.30
C ALA A 251 0.60 -17.74 8.92
N VAL A 252 1.88 -17.89 9.32
CA VAL A 252 2.71 -16.76 9.81
C VAL A 252 2.84 -15.67 8.76
N THR A 253 3.13 -16.01 7.50
CA THR A 253 3.25 -15.02 6.42
C THR A 253 1.93 -14.32 6.10
N ASN A 254 0.78 -14.98 6.26
CA ASN A 254 -0.53 -14.33 6.13
C ASN A 254 -0.77 -13.30 7.25
N ILE A 255 -0.30 -13.58 8.47
CA ILE A 255 -0.32 -12.57 9.56
C ILE A 255 0.65 -11.43 9.25
N VAL A 256 1.84 -11.71 8.74
CA VAL A 256 2.79 -10.67 8.29
C VAL A 256 2.18 -9.81 7.19
N PHE A 257 1.44 -10.41 6.25
CA PHE A 257 0.77 -9.69 5.17
C PHE A 257 -0.17 -8.61 5.70
N ALA A 258 -0.86 -8.88 6.81
CA ALA A 258 -1.76 -7.93 7.44
C ALA A 258 -1.06 -6.67 7.98
N TYR A 259 0.26 -6.69 8.15
CA TYR A 259 1.05 -5.56 8.65
C TYR A 259 1.96 -4.95 7.56
N SER A 260 1.41 -4.67 6.39
CA SER A 260 2.13 -4.17 5.20
C SER A 260 2.16 -2.65 5.05
N PHE A 261 1.59 -1.88 6.00
CA PHE A 261 1.42 -0.42 5.89
C PHE A 261 2.73 0.39 5.81
N ALA A 262 3.88 -0.23 6.06
CA ALA A 262 5.18 0.41 5.92
C ALA A 262 5.52 0.73 4.46
N VAL A 263 4.97 -0.02 3.47
CA VAL A 263 5.39 0.01 2.04
C VAL A 263 5.18 1.38 1.38
N CYS A 264 4.02 2.00 1.58
CA CYS A 264 3.69 3.28 0.95
C CYS A 264 3.98 4.50 1.86
N GLN A 265 4.54 4.27 3.05
CA GLN A 265 4.69 5.29 4.08
C GLN A 265 5.46 6.54 3.62
N PHE A 266 6.56 6.39 2.86
CA PHE A 266 7.30 7.55 2.33
C PHE A 266 6.41 8.44 1.45
N SER A 267 5.67 7.81 0.52
CA SER A 267 4.78 8.49 -0.41
C SER A 267 3.70 9.27 0.34
N PHE A 268 3.11 8.67 1.38
CA PHE A 268 2.06 9.35 2.14
C PHE A 268 2.60 10.44 3.08
N MET A 269 3.79 10.24 3.65
CA MET A 269 4.44 11.26 4.47
C MET A 269 4.81 12.50 3.64
N ASP A 270 5.05 12.34 2.33
CA ASP A 270 5.28 13.47 1.42
C ASP A 270 4.05 14.37 1.22
N GLU A 271 2.86 13.82 1.42
CA GLU A 271 1.61 14.58 1.30
C GLU A 271 1.18 15.24 2.62
N MET A 272 1.92 14.99 3.71
CA MET A 272 1.62 15.58 5.00
C MET A 272 2.00 17.06 5.04
N HIS A 273 1.07 17.88 5.52
CA HIS A 273 1.37 19.28 5.85
C HIS A 273 2.44 19.37 6.96
N THR A 274 2.34 18.49 7.97
CA THR A 274 3.27 18.44 9.12
C THR A 274 3.84 17.02 9.24
N PRO A 275 4.94 16.69 8.55
CA PRO A 275 5.49 15.32 8.51
C PRO A 275 5.84 14.75 9.89
N LYS A 276 6.16 15.58 10.89
CA LYS A 276 6.46 15.13 12.27
C LYS A 276 5.27 14.47 12.97
N ASP A 277 4.04 14.77 12.57
CA ASP A 277 2.85 14.18 13.16
C ASP A 277 2.60 12.72 12.70
N PHE A 278 3.40 12.18 11.79
CA PHE A 278 3.27 10.81 11.28
C PHE A 278 3.26 9.74 12.39
N VAL A 279 3.98 10.00 13.50
CA VAL A 279 4.03 9.10 14.66
C VAL A 279 2.63 8.87 15.24
N LYS A 280 1.80 9.91 15.28
CA LYS A 280 0.40 9.80 15.75
C LYS A 280 -0.40 8.90 14.83
N SER A 281 -0.16 9.01 13.52
CA SER A 281 -0.83 8.18 12.52
C SER A 281 -0.44 6.71 12.63
N ILE A 282 0.86 6.40 12.76
CA ILE A 282 1.36 5.02 12.88
C ILE A 282 0.82 4.34 14.15
N TRP A 283 0.91 5.00 15.30
CA TRP A 283 0.41 4.42 16.55
C TRP A 283 -1.10 4.22 16.52
N SER A 284 -1.84 5.18 15.96
CA SER A 284 -3.29 5.06 15.83
C SER A 284 -3.67 3.90 14.90
N LEU A 285 -3.05 3.82 13.72
CA LEU A 285 -3.23 2.74 12.76
C LEU A 285 -2.90 1.38 13.37
N GLY A 286 -1.67 1.20 13.86
CA GLY A 286 -1.20 -0.10 14.29
C GLY A 286 -1.98 -0.65 15.48
N LEU A 287 -2.42 0.19 16.42
CA LEU A 287 -3.27 -0.25 17.53
C LEU A 287 -4.67 -0.64 17.06
N ILE A 288 -5.26 0.11 16.12
CA ILE A 288 -6.57 -0.21 15.51
C ILE A 288 -6.48 -1.53 14.74
N GLU A 289 -5.41 -1.75 13.97
CA GLU A 289 -5.16 -2.99 13.25
C GLU A 289 -4.98 -4.18 14.16
N ILE A 290 -4.11 -4.09 15.18
CA ILE A 290 -3.93 -5.16 16.17
C ILE A 290 -5.28 -5.54 16.77
N PHE A 291 -6.12 -4.58 17.12
CA PHE A 291 -7.45 -4.84 17.66
C PHE A 291 -8.37 -5.54 16.64
N ILE A 292 -8.51 -4.99 15.44
CA ILE A 292 -9.39 -5.53 14.39
C ILE A 292 -8.96 -6.92 13.97
N TYR A 293 -7.67 -7.13 13.71
CA TYR A 293 -7.11 -8.41 13.31
C TYR A 293 -7.23 -9.47 14.40
N THR A 294 -6.94 -9.12 15.64
CA THR A 294 -7.06 -10.06 16.77
C THR A 294 -8.51 -10.48 16.98
N ILE A 295 -9.45 -9.54 16.96
CA ILE A 295 -10.88 -9.85 17.14
C ILE A 295 -11.42 -10.64 15.95
N THR A 296 -11.12 -10.22 14.73
CA THR A 296 -11.59 -10.88 13.51
C THR A 296 -11.07 -12.31 13.45
N GLY A 297 -9.78 -12.50 13.67
CA GLY A 297 -9.13 -13.82 13.75
C GLY A 297 -9.75 -14.70 14.82
N ALA A 298 -9.82 -14.19 16.05
CA ALA A 298 -10.28 -14.97 17.21
C ALA A 298 -11.76 -15.33 17.11
N LEU A 299 -12.64 -14.38 16.79
CA LEU A 299 -14.08 -14.64 16.78
C LEU A 299 -14.49 -15.55 15.62
N ILE A 300 -14.01 -15.29 14.39
CA ILE A 300 -14.36 -16.14 13.25
C ILE A 300 -13.82 -17.56 13.47
N TYR A 301 -12.60 -17.71 13.99
CA TYR A 301 -12.07 -19.04 14.30
C TYR A 301 -12.84 -19.72 15.44
N ALA A 302 -13.22 -19.01 16.50
CA ALA A 302 -14.00 -19.57 17.60
C ALA A 302 -15.42 -20.01 17.18
N PHE A 303 -15.99 -19.38 16.15
CA PHE A 303 -17.33 -19.71 15.65
C PHE A 303 -17.33 -20.71 14.50
N VAL A 304 -16.27 -20.79 13.71
CA VAL A 304 -16.21 -21.71 12.55
C VAL A 304 -15.34 -22.94 12.82
N GLY A 305 -14.31 -22.82 13.64
CA GLY A 305 -13.38 -23.90 13.95
C GLY A 305 -12.38 -24.15 12.82
N VAL A 306 -11.99 -25.41 12.59
CA VAL A 306 -10.95 -25.74 11.59
C VAL A 306 -11.40 -25.51 10.13
N ASP A 307 -12.71 -25.38 9.91
CA ASP A 307 -13.32 -25.26 8.57
C ASP A 307 -13.41 -23.82 8.05
N VAL A 308 -12.70 -22.88 8.69
CA VAL A 308 -12.57 -21.50 8.20
C VAL A 308 -12.16 -21.53 6.73
N LYS A 309 -12.75 -20.62 5.96
CA LYS A 309 -12.41 -20.39 4.55
C LYS A 309 -11.56 -19.14 4.42
N SER A 310 -10.78 -19.07 3.35
CA SER A 310 -9.97 -17.89 3.02
C SER A 310 -10.26 -17.43 1.59
N PRO A 311 -10.72 -16.18 1.39
CA PRO A 311 -10.98 -15.13 2.39
C PRO A 311 -12.14 -15.47 3.35
N ALA A 312 -12.06 -14.95 4.58
CA ALA A 312 -12.96 -15.29 5.68
C ALA A 312 -14.45 -15.05 5.40
N LEU A 313 -14.81 -14.13 4.50
CA LEU A 313 -16.20 -13.86 4.10
C LEU A 313 -16.92 -15.10 3.59
N LEU A 314 -16.20 -16.04 2.97
CA LEU A 314 -16.76 -17.30 2.49
C LEU A 314 -17.29 -18.17 3.65
N SER A 315 -16.80 -17.96 4.87
CA SER A 315 -17.25 -18.69 6.07
C SER A 315 -18.60 -18.19 6.60
N ALA A 316 -19.13 -17.07 6.10
CA ALA A 316 -20.38 -16.48 6.60
C ALA A 316 -21.63 -17.32 6.25
N GLY A 317 -21.50 -18.41 5.50
CA GLY A 317 -22.62 -19.21 5.01
C GLY A 317 -23.21 -18.67 3.69
N PRO A 318 -24.08 -19.43 3.02
CA PRO A 318 -24.38 -19.23 1.59
C PRO A 318 -25.06 -17.89 1.26
N VAL A 319 -25.98 -17.41 2.10
CA VAL A 319 -26.67 -16.14 1.88
C VAL A 319 -25.84 -14.97 2.39
N MET A 320 -25.33 -15.08 3.62
CA MET A 320 -24.62 -13.97 4.26
C MET A 320 -23.23 -13.73 3.67
N ALA A 321 -22.58 -14.74 3.07
CA ALA A 321 -21.37 -14.53 2.27
C ALA A 321 -21.66 -13.61 1.08
N LYS A 322 -22.79 -13.77 0.38
CA LYS A 322 -23.17 -12.86 -0.73
C LYS A 322 -23.38 -11.43 -0.24
N VAL A 323 -24.04 -11.27 0.90
CA VAL A 323 -24.24 -9.95 1.53
C VAL A 323 -22.89 -9.34 1.92
N ALA A 324 -22.02 -10.11 2.59
CA ALA A 324 -20.70 -9.66 3.01
C ALA A 324 -19.84 -9.24 1.80
N PHE A 325 -19.80 -10.06 0.75
CA PHE A 325 -19.05 -9.73 -0.48
C PHE A 325 -19.63 -8.53 -1.22
N GLY A 326 -20.97 -8.41 -1.29
CA GLY A 326 -21.63 -7.24 -1.87
C GLY A 326 -21.26 -5.94 -1.15
N VAL A 327 -21.24 -5.98 0.19
CA VAL A 327 -20.80 -4.85 1.02
C VAL A 327 -19.29 -4.63 0.94
N ALA A 328 -18.49 -5.66 0.64
CA ALA A 328 -17.04 -5.57 0.48
C ALA A 328 -16.57 -5.13 -0.92
N LEU A 329 -17.45 -5.02 -1.92
CA LEU A 329 -17.04 -4.60 -3.27
C LEU A 329 -16.30 -3.24 -3.28
N PRO A 330 -16.75 -2.20 -2.53
CA PRO A 330 -16.00 -0.95 -2.44
C PRO A 330 -14.56 -1.16 -1.95
N VAL A 331 -14.33 -1.87 -0.84
CA VAL A 331 -12.95 -2.13 -0.36
C VAL A 331 -12.11 -2.93 -1.34
N ILE A 332 -12.70 -3.95 -1.98
CA ILE A 332 -11.97 -4.80 -2.93
C ILE A 332 -11.46 -3.95 -4.10
N PHE A 333 -12.29 -3.05 -4.62
CA PHE A 333 -11.98 -2.32 -5.85
C PHE A 333 -11.31 -0.96 -5.63
N ILE A 334 -11.68 -0.23 -4.58
CA ILE A 334 -11.07 1.06 -4.25
C ILE A 334 -9.64 0.83 -3.74
N SER A 335 -9.44 0.01 -2.71
CA SER A 335 -8.08 -0.27 -2.19
C SER A 335 -7.17 -0.88 -3.27
N GLY A 336 -7.69 -1.81 -4.08
CA GLY A 336 -6.96 -2.37 -5.21
C GLY A 336 -6.58 -1.33 -6.27
N SER A 337 -7.48 -0.40 -6.60
CA SER A 337 -7.20 0.61 -7.60
C SER A 337 -6.17 1.64 -7.13
N ILE A 338 -6.16 1.96 -5.84
CA ILE A 338 -5.15 2.84 -5.21
C ILE A 338 -3.75 2.28 -5.43
N ASN A 339 -3.54 1.00 -5.12
CA ASN A 339 -2.27 0.33 -5.32
C ASN A 339 -1.82 0.40 -6.79
N GLY A 340 -2.74 0.17 -7.74
CA GLY A 340 -2.51 0.33 -9.18
C GLY A 340 -2.08 1.75 -9.57
N THR A 341 -2.76 2.76 -9.04
CA THR A 341 -2.41 4.17 -9.28
C THR A 341 -1.05 4.55 -8.66
N VAL A 342 -0.71 4.03 -7.47
CA VAL A 342 0.59 4.27 -6.82
C VAL A 342 1.73 3.73 -7.68
N VAL A 343 1.64 2.48 -8.14
CA VAL A 343 2.71 1.89 -8.96
C VAL A 343 2.81 2.56 -10.33
N ALA A 344 1.68 2.91 -10.95
CA ALA A 344 1.68 3.63 -12.21
C ALA A 344 2.32 5.01 -12.07
N ARG A 345 2.01 5.77 -11.01
CA ARG A 345 2.66 7.05 -10.71
C ARG A 345 4.16 6.90 -10.51
N TYR A 346 4.59 5.86 -9.81
CA TYR A 346 6.02 5.59 -9.59
C TYR A 346 6.74 5.35 -10.92
N ILE A 347 6.25 4.42 -11.75
CA ILE A 347 6.87 4.09 -13.04
C ILE A 347 6.82 5.28 -14.01
N HIS A 348 5.66 5.91 -14.14
CA HIS A 348 5.45 7.04 -15.06
C HIS A 348 6.30 8.25 -14.66
N GLY A 349 6.29 8.60 -13.37
CA GLY A 349 7.10 9.68 -12.83
C GLY A 349 8.60 9.43 -12.94
N ARG A 350 9.03 8.17 -12.86
CA ARG A 350 10.42 7.77 -13.08
C ARG A 350 10.82 7.84 -14.55
N TYR A 351 9.97 7.35 -15.46
CA TYR A 351 10.26 7.33 -16.90
C TYR A 351 10.25 8.73 -17.52
N TYR A 352 9.29 9.58 -17.10
CA TYR A 352 9.14 10.95 -17.59
C TYR A 352 9.71 12.01 -16.63
N LYS A 353 10.70 11.65 -15.81
CA LYS A 353 11.23 12.51 -14.74
C LYS A 353 11.54 13.95 -15.20
N ASP A 354 12.10 14.10 -16.40
CA ASP A 354 12.54 15.37 -16.98
C ASP A 354 11.57 15.91 -18.05
N SER A 355 10.28 15.51 -18.02
CA SER A 355 9.28 15.89 -19.03
C SER A 355 7.95 16.30 -18.42
N VAL A 356 7.31 17.33 -18.98
CA VAL A 356 5.93 17.76 -18.62
C VAL A 356 4.89 16.66 -18.79
N VAL A 357 5.20 15.61 -19.56
CA VAL A 357 4.36 14.41 -19.71
C VAL A 357 4.05 13.78 -18.35
N ARG A 358 4.98 13.86 -17.39
CA ARG A 358 4.85 13.34 -16.01
C ARG A 358 3.60 13.80 -15.27
N PHE A 359 3.08 14.99 -15.56
CA PHE A 359 1.91 15.53 -14.86
C PHE A 359 0.57 15.03 -15.43
N ILE A 360 0.59 14.19 -16.47
CA ILE A 360 -0.62 13.58 -17.07
C ILE A 360 -1.64 14.66 -17.50
N ASN A 361 -1.14 15.86 -17.88
CA ASN A 361 -1.98 16.97 -18.33
C ASN A 361 -1.90 17.20 -19.85
N THR A 362 -1.21 16.31 -20.56
CA THR A 362 -1.05 16.37 -22.02
C THR A 362 -1.71 15.14 -22.65
N LYS A 363 -2.09 15.21 -23.94
CA LYS A 363 -2.63 14.05 -24.68
C LYS A 363 -1.67 12.85 -24.60
N LYS A 364 -0.36 13.10 -24.76
CA LYS A 364 0.68 12.07 -24.61
C LYS A 364 0.74 11.53 -23.17
N GLY A 365 0.62 12.40 -22.17
CA GLY A 365 0.52 12.01 -20.75
C GLY A 365 -0.63 11.05 -20.50
N TRP A 366 -1.85 11.38 -20.95
CA TRP A 366 -3.01 10.51 -20.82
C TRP A 366 -2.89 9.17 -21.55
N ILE A 367 -2.39 9.17 -22.79
CA ILE A 367 -2.21 7.92 -23.55
C ILE A 367 -1.22 6.99 -22.84
N THR A 368 -0.08 7.53 -22.42
CA THR A 368 0.97 6.74 -21.74
C THR A 368 0.55 6.28 -20.35
N TRP A 369 -0.25 7.09 -19.66
CA TRP A 369 -0.87 6.75 -18.38
C TRP A 369 -1.85 5.57 -18.49
N LEU A 370 -2.82 5.67 -19.42
CA LEU A 370 -3.79 4.60 -19.65
C LEU A 370 -3.12 3.30 -20.14
N ALA A 371 -2.14 3.41 -21.04
CA ALA A 371 -1.38 2.25 -21.50
C ALA A 371 -0.61 1.57 -20.37
N LEU A 372 0.04 2.35 -19.50
CA LEU A 372 0.78 1.82 -18.35
C LEU A 372 -0.15 1.11 -17.37
N LEU A 373 -1.29 1.72 -17.02
CA LEU A 373 -2.30 1.10 -16.18
C LEU A 373 -2.79 -0.22 -16.77
N ALA A 374 -3.08 -0.26 -18.07
CA ALA A 374 -3.56 -1.47 -18.74
C ALA A 374 -2.53 -2.61 -18.66
N VAL A 375 -1.24 -2.31 -18.84
CA VAL A 375 -0.16 -3.29 -18.69
C VAL A 375 -0.05 -3.80 -17.26
N ILE A 376 -0.10 -2.90 -16.26
CA ILE A 376 -0.03 -3.25 -14.84
C ILE A 376 -1.20 -4.15 -14.45
N THR A 377 -2.42 -3.78 -14.83
CA THR A 377 -3.63 -4.58 -14.55
C THR A 377 -3.58 -5.92 -15.27
N LEU A 378 -3.10 -5.99 -16.51
CA LEU A 378 -2.98 -7.25 -17.24
C LEU A 378 -2.00 -8.21 -16.55
N ILE A 379 -0.85 -7.72 -16.10
CA ILE A 379 0.12 -8.53 -15.34
C ILE A 379 -0.50 -9.00 -14.01
N ALA A 380 -1.20 -8.11 -13.30
CA ALA A 380 -1.90 -8.45 -12.06
C ALA A 380 -2.96 -9.54 -12.26
N TRP A 381 -3.73 -9.48 -13.34
CA TRP A 381 -4.70 -10.52 -13.72
C TRP A 381 -4.02 -11.87 -14.00
N VAL A 382 -2.89 -11.86 -14.74
CA VAL A 382 -2.11 -13.09 -14.99
C VAL A 382 -1.61 -13.70 -13.68
N ILE A 383 -1.15 -12.88 -12.72
CA ILE A 383 -0.71 -13.36 -11.39
C ILE A 383 -1.89 -13.98 -10.63
N ALA A 384 -3.05 -13.31 -10.63
CA ALA A 384 -4.27 -13.81 -9.98
C ALA A 384 -4.72 -15.17 -10.54
N GLU A 385 -4.58 -15.38 -11.85
CA GLU A 385 -4.90 -16.66 -12.49
C GLU A 385 -3.82 -17.73 -12.33
N ALA A 386 -2.55 -17.34 -12.20
CA ALA A 386 -1.43 -18.26 -12.00
C ALA A 386 -1.45 -18.87 -10.59
N ILE A 387 -1.85 -18.09 -9.57
CA ILE A 387 -1.98 -18.52 -8.18
C ILE A 387 -3.39 -18.19 -7.69
N PRO A 388 -4.42 -18.96 -8.11
CA PRO A 388 -5.80 -18.63 -7.82
C PRO A 388 -6.24 -19.04 -6.41
N PHE A 389 -5.36 -18.89 -5.42
CA PHE A 389 -5.61 -19.22 -4.01
C PHE A 389 -5.20 -18.03 -3.15
N PHE A 390 -6.17 -17.49 -2.42
CA PHE A 390 -5.99 -16.23 -1.70
C PHE A 390 -4.82 -16.29 -0.70
N SER A 391 -4.81 -17.25 0.23
CA SER A 391 -3.76 -17.34 1.27
C SER A 391 -2.35 -17.61 0.72
N GLU A 392 -2.24 -18.40 -0.36
CA GLU A 392 -0.94 -18.69 -0.99
C GLU A 392 -0.40 -17.47 -1.72
N LEU A 393 -1.25 -16.75 -2.45
CA LEU A 393 -0.87 -15.50 -3.11
C LEU A 393 -0.37 -14.48 -2.08
N LEU A 394 -1.10 -14.27 -0.99
CA LEU A 394 -0.69 -13.36 0.09
C LEU A 394 0.61 -13.83 0.79
N SER A 395 0.78 -15.13 0.97
CA SER A 395 2.00 -15.71 1.56
C SER A 395 3.24 -15.42 0.71
N ILE A 396 3.15 -15.58 -0.62
CA ILE A 396 4.24 -15.28 -1.56
C ILE A 396 4.66 -13.82 -1.48
N MET A 397 3.68 -12.92 -1.53
CA MET A 397 3.91 -11.47 -1.44
C MET A 397 4.61 -11.09 -0.15
N SER A 398 4.07 -11.63 0.95
CA SER A 398 4.56 -11.38 2.29
C SER A 398 5.99 -11.83 2.48
N ALA A 399 6.29 -13.05 2.02
CA ALA A 399 7.63 -13.59 2.08
C ALA A 399 8.63 -12.78 1.24
N LEU A 400 8.31 -12.48 -0.02
CA LEU A 400 9.26 -11.88 -0.96
C LEU A 400 9.46 -10.38 -0.74
N PHE A 401 8.41 -9.66 -0.33
CA PHE A 401 8.41 -8.20 -0.38
C PHE A 401 8.10 -7.56 0.99
N ILE A 402 6.99 -7.92 1.63
CA ILE A 402 6.58 -7.31 2.91
C ILE A 402 7.62 -7.59 4.00
N SER A 403 8.24 -8.77 3.98
CA SER A 403 9.36 -9.10 4.86
C SER A 403 10.49 -8.06 4.81
N GLY A 404 10.73 -7.50 3.63
CA GLY A 404 11.70 -6.42 3.41
C GLY A 404 11.19 -5.08 3.84
N PHE A 405 10.06 -4.65 3.29
CA PHE A 405 9.51 -3.31 3.53
C PHE A 405 9.12 -3.09 5.00
N THR A 406 8.61 -4.12 5.67
CA THR A 406 8.18 -4.02 7.06
C THR A 406 9.27 -4.38 8.06
N PHE A 407 10.23 -5.26 7.73
CA PHE A 407 11.23 -5.72 8.72
C PHE A 407 12.67 -5.39 8.36
N TYR A 408 13.27 -6.11 7.40
CA TYR A 408 14.74 -6.05 7.25
C TYR A 408 15.24 -4.73 6.64
N PHE A 409 14.49 -4.07 5.75
CA PHE A 409 14.89 -2.75 5.24
C PHE A 409 14.83 -1.66 6.32
N PRO A 410 13.75 -1.50 7.10
CA PRO A 410 13.75 -0.58 8.24
C PRO A 410 14.90 -0.84 9.22
N ALA A 411 15.19 -2.10 9.54
CA ALA A 411 16.31 -2.44 10.41
C ALA A 411 17.66 -1.99 9.82
N MET A 412 17.90 -2.24 8.53
CA MET A 412 19.08 -1.74 7.81
C MET A 412 19.15 -0.22 7.82
N MET A 413 18.03 0.46 7.55
CA MET A 413 17.95 1.93 7.60
C MET A 413 18.32 2.47 8.97
N TRP A 414 17.93 1.80 10.06
CA TRP A 414 18.33 2.23 11.39
C TRP A 414 19.85 2.18 11.55
N PHE A 415 20.48 1.05 11.20
CA PHE A 415 21.93 0.87 11.31
C PHE A 415 22.75 1.79 10.42
N MET A 416 22.29 2.03 9.19
CA MET A 416 23.03 2.79 8.16
C MET A 416 22.76 4.29 8.22
N LEU A 417 21.52 4.70 8.50
CA LEU A 417 21.08 6.09 8.30
C LEU A 417 20.71 6.80 9.61
N ILE A 418 20.17 6.12 10.61
CA ILE A 418 19.63 6.78 11.82
C ILE A 418 20.61 6.76 12.99
N LYS A 419 21.24 5.61 13.24
CA LYS A 419 22.14 5.38 14.38
C LYS A 419 23.23 6.45 14.47
N LYS A 420 23.36 7.08 15.65
CA LYS A 420 24.41 8.07 15.94
C LYS A 420 25.57 7.41 16.71
N GLY A 421 26.79 7.46 16.19
CA GLY A 421 27.96 6.87 16.86
C GLY A 421 28.05 5.35 16.72
N LYS A 422 28.74 4.70 17.67
CA LYS A 422 28.98 3.25 17.64
C LYS A 422 27.72 2.47 18.02
N TRP A 423 27.52 1.31 17.41
CA TRP A 423 26.37 0.44 17.67
C TRP A 423 26.39 -0.17 19.08
N ASN A 424 27.58 -0.38 19.64
CA ASN A 424 27.78 -0.91 20.98
C ASN A 424 27.85 0.19 22.08
N ALA A 425 27.60 1.45 21.73
CA ALA A 425 27.45 2.50 22.75
C ALA A 425 26.22 2.21 23.61
N LYS A 426 26.28 2.49 24.93
CA LYS A 426 25.19 2.20 25.88
C LYS A 426 23.83 2.73 25.42
N GLU A 427 23.81 3.91 24.81
CA GLU A 427 22.60 4.58 24.28
C GLU A 427 22.00 3.86 23.06
N ASN A 428 22.83 3.16 22.27
CA ASN A 428 22.41 2.46 21.05
C ASN A 428 22.29 0.96 21.22
N LEU A 429 22.81 0.37 22.30
CA LEU A 429 22.92 -1.08 22.45
C LEU A 429 21.54 -1.75 22.39
N PHE A 430 20.57 -1.22 23.14
CA PHE A 430 19.20 -1.73 23.12
C PHE A 430 18.57 -1.65 21.72
N LEU A 431 18.62 -0.47 21.09
CA LEU A 431 18.07 -0.28 19.73
C LEU A 431 18.81 -1.13 18.69
N SER A 432 20.10 -1.37 18.85
CA SER A 432 20.88 -2.25 17.98
C SER A 432 20.43 -3.71 18.11
N ILE A 433 20.17 -4.18 19.34
CA ILE A 433 19.63 -5.52 19.57
C ILE A 433 18.23 -5.65 18.94
N VAL A 434 17.36 -4.67 19.16
CA VAL A 434 16.00 -4.67 18.58
C VAL A 434 16.06 -4.71 17.06
N ASN A 435 16.82 -3.83 16.40
CA ASN A 435 16.95 -3.87 14.93
C ASN A 435 17.64 -5.14 14.43
N GLY A 436 18.59 -5.71 15.18
CA GLY A 436 19.18 -7.00 14.87
C GLY A 436 18.15 -8.13 14.86
N ILE A 437 17.28 -8.18 15.87
CA ILE A 437 16.17 -9.15 15.94
C ILE A 437 15.20 -8.93 14.79
N VAL A 438 14.78 -7.69 14.53
CA VAL A 438 13.87 -7.36 13.42
C VAL A 438 14.46 -7.79 12.08
N PHE A 439 15.75 -7.55 11.86
CA PHE A 439 16.45 -8.00 10.66
C PHE A 439 16.39 -9.52 10.52
N ILE A 440 16.67 -10.26 11.60
CA ILE A 440 16.60 -11.73 11.59
C ILE A 440 15.17 -12.20 11.32
N ILE A 441 14.15 -11.60 11.93
CA ILE A 441 12.74 -11.91 11.66
C ILE A 441 12.44 -11.71 10.17
N GLY A 442 12.83 -10.58 9.59
CA GLY A 442 12.65 -10.33 8.16
C GLY A 442 13.32 -11.38 7.27
N MET A 443 14.57 -11.75 7.57
CA MET A 443 15.29 -12.78 6.82
C MET A 443 14.67 -14.17 6.97
N VAL A 444 14.19 -14.52 8.17
CA VAL A 444 13.48 -15.78 8.41
C VAL A 444 12.17 -15.79 7.63
N VAL A 445 11.39 -14.71 7.66
CA VAL A 445 10.15 -14.57 6.88
C VAL A 445 10.43 -14.68 5.38
N LEU A 446 11.50 -14.07 4.89
CA LEU A 446 11.92 -14.19 3.49
C LEU A 446 12.24 -15.64 3.11
N VAL A 447 13.13 -16.31 3.84
CA VAL A 447 13.61 -17.65 3.47
C VAL A 447 12.56 -18.73 3.72
N ALA A 448 12.06 -18.82 4.96
CA ALA A 448 11.09 -19.83 5.33
C ALA A 448 9.72 -19.56 4.69
N GLY A 449 9.34 -18.30 4.51
CA GLY A 449 8.11 -17.92 3.81
C GLY A 449 8.15 -18.27 2.34
N THR A 450 9.27 -17.99 1.66
CA THR A 450 9.40 -18.35 0.24
C THR A 450 9.37 -19.86 0.05
N TYR A 451 10.09 -20.61 0.90
CA TYR A 451 10.02 -22.08 0.88
C TYR A 451 8.59 -22.57 1.11
N SER A 452 7.93 -22.05 2.14
CA SER A 452 6.58 -22.44 2.53
C SER A 452 5.57 -22.18 1.43
N ALA A 453 5.60 -21.00 0.84
CA ALA A 453 4.72 -20.61 -0.24
C ALA A 453 4.90 -21.49 -1.49
N VAL A 454 6.15 -21.76 -1.90
CA VAL A 454 6.43 -22.65 -3.04
C VAL A 454 5.98 -24.07 -2.73
N ALA A 455 6.28 -24.58 -1.54
CA ALA A 455 5.85 -25.92 -1.11
C ALA A 455 4.33 -26.03 -1.04
N GLY A 456 3.65 -25.02 -0.49
CA GLY A 456 2.19 -24.93 -0.39
C GLY A 456 1.53 -24.98 -1.76
N VAL A 457 1.96 -24.12 -2.69
CA VAL A 457 1.48 -24.13 -4.07
C VAL A 457 1.67 -25.50 -4.73
N MET A 458 2.87 -26.10 -4.64
CA MET A 458 3.12 -27.43 -5.22
C MET A 458 2.25 -28.52 -4.60
N MET A 459 2.09 -28.52 -3.28
CA MET A 459 1.30 -29.52 -2.56
C MET A 459 -0.19 -29.40 -2.89
N ASN A 460 -0.72 -28.18 -2.94
CA ASN A 460 -2.11 -27.93 -3.29
C ASN A 460 -2.42 -28.39 -4.72
N TYR A 461 -1.53 -28.09 -5.69
CA TYR A 461 -1.67 -28.60 -7.05
C TYR A 461 -1.59 -30.12 -7.14
N LYS A 462 -0.64 -30.76 -6.43
CA LYS A 462 -0.49 -32.23 -6.43
C LYS A 462 -1.70 -32.95 -5.82
N LYS A 463 -2.32 -32.38 -4.79
CA LYS A 463 -3.50 -32.95 -4.13
C LYS A 463 -4.78 -32.76 -4.95
N GLY A 464 -4.78 -31.90 -5.97
CA GLY A 464 -5.96 -31.56 -6.75
C GLY A 464 -7.05 -30.84 -5.93
N THR A 465 -6.68 -30.32 -4.75
CA THR A 465 -7.61 -29.63 -3.83
C THR A 465 -7.92 -28.21 -4.27
N VAL A 466 -7.28 -27.75 -5.35
CA VAL A 466 -7.35 -26.38 -5.82
C VAL A 466 -7.40 -26.32 -7.34
N ARG A 467 -8.01 -25.27 -7.92
CA ARG A 467 -8.16 -25.19 -9.39
C ARG A 467 -6.82 -25.03 -10.10
N GLY A 468 -6.74 -25.56 -11.32
CA GLY A 468 -5.61 -25.33 -12.23
C GLY A 468 -5.55 -23.87 -12.72
N PRO A 469 -4.36 -23.37 -13.10
CA PRO A 469 -4.22 -22.04 -13.69
C PRO A 469 -5.11 -21.89 -14.93
N PHE A 470 -5.81 -20.76 -15.06
CA PHE A 470 -6.68 -20.45 -16.21
C PHE A 470 -7.78 -21.49 -16.48
N THR A 471 -8.24 -22.21 -15.46
CA THR A 471 -9.35 -23.17 -15.58
C THR A 471 -10.67 -22.56 -15.12
N CYS A 472 -11.81 -23.03 -15.63
CA CYS A 472 -13.13 -22.48 -15.26
C CYS A 472 -13.72 -23.00 -13.93
N ALA A 473 -12.97 -23.77 -13.14
CA ALA A 473 -13.48 -24.28 -11.87
C ALA A 473 -13.74 -23.13 -10.86
N PRO A 474 -14.69 -23.30 -9.91
CA PRO A 474 -14.95 -22.32 -8.86
C PRO A 474 -13.69 -21.93 -8.09
N LEU A 475 -13.66 -20.70 -7.56
CA LEU A 475 -12.52 -20.12 -6.85
C LEU A 475 -12.54 -20.37 -5.34
N ALA A 476 -13.61 -20.97 -4.80
CA ALA A 476 -13.88 -21.15 -3.38
C ALA A 476 -14.32 -22.58 -3.06
#